data_AF-A0A518EUR1-F1
#
_entry.id   AF-A0A518EUR1-F1
#
_cell.length_a   1.000
_cell.length_b   1.000
_cell.length_c   1.000
_cell.angle_alpha   90.00
_cell.angle_beta   90.00
_cell.angle_gamma   90.00
#
_symmetry.space_group_name_H-M   'P 1'
#
loop_
_entity.id
_entity.type
_entity.pdbx_description
1 polymer ?
#
loop_
_entity_poly.entity_id
_entity_poly.type
_entity_poly.pdbx_seq_one_letter_code
_entity_poly.pdbx_strand_id
1 'polypeptide(L)'
;MLARATLILVFAYHGIVPKLWLRDAGEQAMLRAGGVPEGRVHQALIAMGMAELAWAFVLLAFGSRAWPYLMTIVGMFAALVMVGIQSPAYLGQAFNPVTLNLGVASLAGIAWMHANNLPSARRCLRRKPKES
;
A
#
# COMPACT_ATOMS: atom_id res chain seq x y z
N MET A 1 14.18 4.48 -7.40
CA MET A 1 12.96 4.94 -8.14
C MET A 1 12.02 3.78 -8.46
N LEU A 2 12.53 2.63 -8.95
CA LEU A 2 11.73 1.43 -9.24
C LEU A 2 10.84 0.98 -8.07
N ALA A 3 11.39 0.76 -6.86
CA ALA A 3 10.59 0.32 -5.71
C ALA A 3 9.40 1.24 -5.38
N ARG A 4 9.56 2.56 -5.49
CA ARG A 4 8.47 3.53 -5.34
C ARG A 4 7.41 3.38 -6.41
N ALA A 5 7.82 3.30 -7.68
CA ALA A 5 6.90 3.14 -8.80
C ALA A 5 6.12 1.82 -8.67
N THR A 6 6.79 0.74 -8.28
CA THR A 6 6.16 -0.55 -8.01
C THR A 6 5.15 -0.46 -6.87
N LEU A 7 5.46 0.20 -5.76
CA LEU A 7 4.50 0.40 -4.66
C LEU A 7 3.26 1.18 -5.12
N ILE A 8 3.45 2.28 -5.86
CA ILE A 8 2.34 3.09 -6.39
C ILE A 8 1.48 2.24 -7.33
N LEU A 9 2.09 1.46 -8.23
CA LEU A 9 1.37 0.57 -9.13
C LEU A 9 0.61 -0.53 -8.37
N VAL A 10 1.21 -1.14 -7.35
CA VAL A 10 0.58 -2.19 -6.54
C VAL A 10 -0.64 -1.62 -5.80
N PHE A 11 -0.51 -0.47 -5.13
CA PHE A 11 -1.64 0.15 -4.43
C PHE A 11 -2.72 0.65 -5.39
N ALA A 12 -2.35 1.24 -6.54
CA ALA A 12 -3.31 1.67 -7.54
C ALA A 12 -4.05 0.47 -8.16
N TYR A 13 -3.33 -0.61 -8.48
CA TYR A 13 -3.92 -1.82 -9.05
C TYR A 13 -4.83 -2.53 -8.05
N HIS A 14 -4.41 -2.73 -6.80
CA HIS A 14 -5.26 -3.36 -5.78
C HIS A 14 -6.45 -2.49 -5.35
N GLY A 15 -6.31 -1.16 -5.36
CA GLY A 15 -7.44 -0.27 -5.10
C GLY A 15 -8.48 -0.28 -6.22
N ILE A 16 -8.03 -0.35 -7.48
CA ILE A 16 -8.91 -0.28 -8.65
C ILE A 16 -9.48 -1.64 -9.03
N VAL A 17 -8.62 -2.65 -9.19
CA VAL A 17 -8.98 -3.88 -9.92
C VAL A 17 -9.86 -4.81 -9.07
N PRO A 18 -9.45 -5.28 -7.88
CA PRO A 18 -10.33 -6.08 -7.02
C PRO A 18 -11.57 -5.33 -6.54
N LYS A 19 -11.38 -4.13 -5.97
CA LYS A 19 -12.42 -3.44 -5.17
C LYS A 19 -13.39 -2.57 -5.97
N LEU A 20 -12.92 -1.90 -7.03
CA LEU A 20 -13.77 -1.03 -7.86
C LEU A 20 -14.25 -1.74 -9.13
N TRP A 21 -13.45 -2.64 -9.71
CA TRP A 21 -13.72 -3.25 -11.02
C TRP A 21 -14.32 -4.66 -10.92
N LEU A 22 -13.66 -5.59 -10.24
CA LEU A 22 -14.06 -7.01 -10.26
C LEU A 22 -15.09 -7.39 -9.18
N ARG A 23 -15.23 -6.60 -8.10
CA ARG A 23 -16.21 -6.85 -7.02
C ARG A 23 -16.20 -8.32 -6.58
N ASP A 24 -15.00 -8.86 -6.37
CA ASP A 24 -14.77 -10.29 -6.27
C ASP A 24 -15.64 -10.95 -5.18
N ALA A 25 -16.27 -12.08 -5.52
CA ALA A 25 -17.16 -12.80 -4.61
C ALA A 25 -16.42 -13.28 -3.33
N GLY A 26 -15.10 -13.48 -3.40
CA GLY A 26 -14.25 -13.84 -2.26
C GLY A 26 -14.12 -12.73 -1.21
N GLU A 27 -13.96 -11.47 -1.63
CA GLU A 27 -13.88 -10.33 -0.70
C GLU A 27 -15.21 -10.08 0.01
N GLN A 28 -16.34 -10.25 -0.70
CA GLN A 28 -17.66 -10.17 -0.07
C GLN A 28 -17.88 -11.29 0.95
N ALA A 29 -17.38 -12.50 0.66
CA ALA A 29 -17.45 -13.62 1.60
C ALA A 29 -16.60 -13.39 2.85
N MET A 30 -15.40 -12.81 2.73
CA MET A 30 -14.57 -12.44 3.88
C MET A 30 -15.20 -11.34 4.73
N LEU A 31 -15.81 -10.31 4.12
CA LEU A 31 -16.48 -9.24 4.89
C LEU A 31 -17.75 -9.72 5.60
N ARG A 32 -18.50 -10.63 4.97
CA ARG A 32 -19.62 -11.33 5.63
C ARG A 32 -19.12 -12.16 6.81
N ALA A 33 -18.02 -12.91 6.64
CA ALA A 33 -17.40 -13.69 7.72
C ALA A 33 -16.85 -12.79 8.85
N GLY A 34 -16.40 -11.58 8.52
CA GLY A 34 -15.98 -10.55 9.48
C GLY A 34 -17.12 -9.82 10.21
N GLY A 35 -18.39 -10.18 9.96
CA GLY A 35 -19.55 -9.63 10.66
C GLY A 35 -20.09 -8.32 10.07
N VAL A 36 -19.70 -7.94 8.86
CA VAL A 36 -20.23 -6.74 8.20
C VAL A 36 -21.65 -7.03 7.67
N PRO A 37 -22.66 -6.21 8.01
CA PRO A 37 -24.02 -6.38 7.51
C PRO A 37 -24.04 -6.31 5.98
N GLU A 38 -24.80 -7.20 5.31
CA GLU A 38 -24.82 -7.30 3.84
C GLU A 38 -25.06 -5.97 3.13
N GLY A 39 -25.94 -5.11 3.67
CA GLY A 39 -26.21 -3.78 3.12
C GLY A 39 -25.03 -2.80 3.18
N ARG A 40 -23.99 -3.08 3.99
CA ARG A 40 -22.79 -2.26 4.15
C ARG A 40 -21.52 -2.88 3.58
N VAL A 41 -21.53 -4.17 3.21
CA VAL A 41 -20.39 -4.87 2.60
C VAL A 41 -19.90 -4.09 1.37
N HIS A 42 -20.81 -3.61 0.53
CA HIS A 42 -20.46 -2.86 -0.66
C HIS A 42 -19.81 -1.50 -0.36
N GLN A 43 -20.34 -0.76 0.62
CA GLN A 43 -19.79 0.52 1.04
C GLN A 43 -18.41 0.36 1.68
N ALA A 44 -18.21 -0.69 2.47
CA ALA A 44 -16.92 -1.02 3.06
C ALA A 44 -15.85 -1.32 1.99
N LEU A 45 -16.20 -2.10 0.96
CA LEU A 45 -15.28 -2.39 -0.16
C LEU A 45 -14.87 -1.14 -0.92
N ILE A 46 -15.83 -0.27 -1.25
CA ILE A 46 -15.54 1.01 -1.92
C ILE A 46 -14.65 1.89 -1.04
N ALA A 47 -14.96 2.00 0.26
CA ALA A 47 -14.17 2.80 1.18
C ALA A 47 -12.72 2.29 1.29
N MET A 48 -12.53 0.96 1.35
CA MET A 48 -11.19 0.35 1.37
C MET A 48 -10.44 0.59 0.06
N GLY A 49 -11.08 0.46 -1.10
CA GLY A 49 -10.45 0.73 -2.40
C GLY A 49 -10.06 2.20 -2.57
N MET A 50 -10.94 3.11 -2.13
CA MET A 50 -10.65 4.56 -2.11
C MET A 50 -9.49 4.90 -1.17
N ALA A 51 -9.39 4.23 -0.01
CA ALA A 51 -8.28 4.42 0.92
C ALA A 51 -6.94 3.98 0.31
N GLU A 52 -6.91 2.85 -0.41
CA GLU A 52 -5.70 2.40 -1.12
C GLU A 52 -5.30 3.35 -2.25
N LEU A 53 -6.29 3.88 -2.98
CA LEU A 53 -6.05 4.87 -4.03
C LEU A 53 -5.46 6.16 -3.45
N ALA A 54 -6.05 6.66 -2.36
CA ALA A 54 -5.54 7.81 -1.63
C ALA A 54 -4.12 7.56 -1.12
N TRP A 55 -3.83 6.34 -0.65
CA TRP A 55 -2.48 5.97 -0.22
C TRP A 55 -1.46 5.97 -1.36
N ALA A 56 -1.85 5.50 -2.56
CA ALA A 56 -1.02 5.61 -3.76
C ALA A 56 -0.69 7.07 -4.09
N PHE A 57 -1.66 7.98 -3.99
CA PHE A 57 -1.43 9.43 -4.16
C PHE A 57 -0.50 10.00 -3.09
N VAL A 58 -0.63 9.57 -1.83
CA VAL A 58 0.28 9.98 -0.74
C VAL A 58 1.71 9.51 -1.04
N LEU A 59 1.91 8.28 -1.50
CA LEU A 59 3.23 7.75 -1.89
C LEU A 59 3.82 8.51 -3.09
N LEU A 60 2.98 9.00 -4.00
CA LEU A 60 3.41 9.83 -5.13
C LEU A 60 3.83 11.22 -4.67
N ALA A 61 2.98 11.92 -3.91
CA ALA A 61 3.20 13.30 -3.47
C ALA A 61 4.32 13.41 -2.42
N PHE A 62 4.36 12.49 -1.45
CA PHE A 62 5.27 12.53 -0.31
C PHE A 62 6.42 11.52 -0.41
N GLY A 63 6.63 10.91 -1.57
CA GLY A 63 7.66 9.87 -1.70
C GLY A 63 9.12 10.34 -1.56
N SER A 64 9.36 11.63 -1.40
CA SER A 64 10.68 12.17 -0.98
C SER A 64 10.90 12.12 0.53
N ARG A 65 9.86 11.77 1.31
CA ARG A 65 9.87 11.67 2.76
C ARG A 65 9.87 10.20 3.16
N ALA A 66 10.48 9.89 4.31
CA ALA A 66 10.62 8.52 4.78
C ALA A 66 9.32 7.96 5.43
N TRP A 67 8.47 8.83 6.00
CA TRP A 67 7.27 8.42 6.75
C TRP A 67 6.24 7.57 5.96
N PRO A 68 5.95 7.82 4.66
CA PRO A 68 4.93 7.05 3.94
C PRO A 68 5.31 5.58 3.81
N TYR A 69 6.60 5.31 3.62
CA TYR A 69 7.12 3.93 3.54
C TYR A 69 7.03 3.21 4.88
N LEU A 70 7.34 3.90 5.97
CA LEU A 70 7.23 3.32 7.31
C LEU A 70 5.77 2.98 7.64
N MET A 71 4.83 3.88 7.32
CA MET A 71 3.41 3.61 7.50
C MET A 71 2.92 2.46 6.60
N THR A 72 3.44 2.33 5.38
CA THR A 72 3.16 1.15 4.54
C THR A 72 3.66 -0.14 5.20
N ILE A 73 4.88 -0.18 5.72
CA ILE A 73 5.42 -1.37 6.41
C ILE A 73 4.52 -1.76 7.58
N VAL A 74 4.21 -0.80 8.46
CA VAL A 74 3.34 -1.03 9.62
C VAL A 74 1.95 -1.50 9.18
N GLY A 75 1.38 -0.89 8.13
CA GLY A 75 0.10 -1.26 7.57
C GLY A 75 0.08 -2.70 7.03
N MET A 76 1.13 -3.13 6.32
CA MET A 76 1.22 -4.50 5.80
C MET A 76 1.32 -5.54 6.93
N PHE A 77 2.06 -5.26 8.00
CA PHE A 77 2.10 -6.13 9.18
C PHE A 77 0.76 -6.17 9.92
N ALA A 78 0.09 -5.02 10.08
CA ALA A 78 -1.24 -4.97 10.70
C ALA A 78 -2.27 -5.74 9.86
N ALA A 79 -2.26 -5.58 8.53
CA ALA A 79 -3.11 -6.33 7.62
C ALA A 79 -2.86 -7.84 7.70
N LEU A 80 -1.59 -8.25 7.81
CA LEU A 80 -1.22 -9.65 7.98
C LEU A 80 -1.81 -10.27 9.25
N VAL A 81 -1.72 -9.56 10.39
CA VAL A 81 -2.30 -10.00 11.66
C VAL A 81 -3.83 -10.09 11.54
N MET A 82 -4.47 -9.08 10.95
CA MET A 82 -5.92 -9.06 10.76
C MET A 82 -6.41 -10.23 9.90
N VAL A 83 -5.74 -10.52 8.79
CA VAL A 83 -6.07 -11.68 7.94
C VAL A 83 -5.87 -12.99 8.70
N GLY A 84 -4.81 -13.11 9.49
CA GLY A 84 -4.57 -14.31 10.29
C GLY A 84 -5.64 -14.56 11.36
N ILE A 85 -6.27 -13.51 11.88
CA ILE A 85 -7.37 -13.60 12.84
C ILE A 85 -8.70 -13.87 12.14
N GLN A 86 -9.01 -13.15 11.06
CA GLN A 86 -10.34 -13.20 10.42
C GLN A 86 -10.54 -14.37 9.48
N SER A 87 -9.48 -14.84 8.80
CA SER A 87 -9.65 -15.90 7.80
C SER A 87 -8.36 -16.72 7.64
N PRO A 88 -7.98 -17.51 8.65
CA PRO A 88 -6.75 -18.33 8.62
C PRO A 88 -6.73 -19.35 7.47
N ALA A 89 -7.88 -19.70 6.88
CA ALA A 89 -7.97 -20.57 5.72
C ALA A 89 -7.27 -20.01 4.46
N TYR A 90 -7.16 -18.68 4.31
CA TYR A 90 -6.44 -18.06 3.19
C TYR A 90 -4.91 -18.07 3.39
N LEU A 91 -4.42 -18.36 4.60
CA LEU A 91 -2.98 -18.48 4.88
C LEU A 91 -2.34 -19.75 4.31
N GLY A 92 -3.14 -20.72 3.84
CA GLY A 92 -2.62 -21.96 3.25
C GLY A 92 -2.59 -21.97 1.72
N GLN A 93 -3.18 -20.97 1.06
CA GLN A 93 -3.29 -20.94 -0.40
C GLN A 93 -1.99 -20.44 -1.04
N ALA A 94 -1.64 -20.97 -2.22
CA ALA A 94 -0.41 -20.62 -2.94
C ALA A 94 -0.33 -19.12 -3.31
N PHE A 95 -1.47 -18.45 -3.43
CA PHE A 95 -1.60 -16.99 -3.50
C PHE A 95 -1.95 -16.42 -2.12
N ASN A 96 -0.97 -16.45 -1.21
CA ASN A 96 -1.20 -16.08 0.18
C ASN A 96 -1.09 -14.56 0.41
N PRO A 97 -2.04 -13.91 1.10
CA PRO A 97 -1.88 -12.54 1.59
C PRO A 97 -0.57 -12.31 2.36
N VAL A 98 0.04 -13.34 2.94
CA VAL A 98 1.36 -13.28 3.59
C VAL A 98 2.47 -12.89 2.61
N THR A 99 2.58 -13.56 1.47
CA THR A 99 3.69 -13.33 0.53
C THR A 99 3.56 -11.95 -0.12
N LEU A 100 2.33 -11.52 -0.41
CA LEU A 100 2.04 -10.18 -0.91
C LEU A 100 2.40 -9.09 0.12
N ASN A 101 1.91 -9.20 1.36
CA ASN A 101 2.21 -8.21 2.40
C ASN A 101 3.71 -8.12 2.69
N LEU A 102 4.42 -9.25 2.75
CA LEU A 102 5.88 -9.28 2.93
C LEU A 102 6.63 -8.69 1.73
N GLY A 103 6.17 -8.95 0.51
CA GLY A 103 6.74 -8.36 -0.71
C GLY A 103 6.59 -6.84 -0.73
N VAL A 104 5.40 -6.33 -0.41
CA VAL A 104 5.12 -4.89 -0.33
C VAL A 104 5.91 -4.25 0.81
N ALA A 105 5.98 -4.87 1.99
CA ALA A 105 6.80 -4.39 3.10
C ALA A 105 8.30 -4.34 2.74
N SER A 106 8.81 -5.35 2.02
CA SER A 106 10.21 -5.37 1.56
C SER A 106 10.50 -4.25 0.57
N LEU A 107 9.60 -4.03 -0.41
CA LEU A 107 9.72 -2.92 -1.35
C LEU A 107 9.65 -1.56 -0.65
N ALA A 108 8.78 -1.42 0.36
CA ALA A 108 8.70 -0.24 1.20
C ALA A 108 9.99 -0.02 2.00
N GLY A 109 10.61 -1.07 2.55
CA GLY A 109 11.90 -1.01 3.22
C GLY A 109 13.03 -0.54 2.28
N ILE A 110 13.09 -1.09 1.06
CA ILE A 110 14.06 -0.65 0.04
C ILE A 110 13.82 0.82 -0.34
N ALA A 111 12.55 1.21 -0.55
CA ALA A 111 12.20 2.60 -0.85
C ALA A 111 12.55 3.54 0.30
N TRP A 112 12.38 3.12 1.55
CA TRP A 112 12.73 3.87 2.75
C TRP A 112 14.24 4.11 2.87
N MET A 113 15.06 3.07 2.69
CA MET A 113 16.53 3.17 2.72
C MET A 113 17.05 4.14 1.65
N HIS A 114 16.41 4.16 0.47
CA HIS A 114 16.77 5.08 -0.61
C HIS A 114 16.13 6.47 -0.50
N ALA A 115 15.05 6.64 0.27
CA ALA A 115 14.39 7.93 0.45
C ALA A 115 15.32 8.97 1.09
N ASN A 116 16.22 8.53 1.99
CA ASN A 116 17.23 9.39 2.60
C ASN A 116 18.41 9.72 1.67
N ASN A 117 18.57 8.98 0.58
CA ASN A 117 19.72 9.09 -0.35
C ASN A 117 19.33 9.69 -1.72
N LEU A 118 18.06 10.00 -1.95
CA LEU A 118 17.63 10.58 -3.22
C LEU A 118 18.06 12.05 -3.30
N PRO A 119 18.82 12.45 -4.33
CA PRO A 119 19.10 13.86 -4.59
C PRO A 119 17.78 14.56 -4.86
N SER A 120 17.33 15.36 -3.89
CA SER A 120 16.16 16.20 -4.05
C SER A 120 16.54 17.38 -4.94
N ALA A 121 15.86 17.55 -6.07
CA ALA A 121 16.02 18.73 -6.93
C ALA A 121 15.72 20.06 -6.20
N ARG A 122 15.07 20.03 -5.02
CA ARG A 122 14.94 21.20 -4.13
C ARG A 122 16.28 21.67 -3.53
N ARG A 123 17.30 20.81 -3.56
CA ARG A 123 18.65 21.06 -3.02
C ARG A 123 19.67 21.45 -4.08
N CYS A 124 19.26 21.55 -5.35
CA CYS A 124 20.11 22.16 -6.37
C CYS A 124 20.41 23.60 -5.93
N LEU A 125 21.69 23.85 -5.61
CA LEU A 125 22.21 25.16 -5.26
C LEU A 125 21.92 26.13 -6.40
N ARG A 126 20.84 26.91 -6.24
CA ARG A 126 20.44 27.94 -7.20
C ARG A 126 21.32 29.20 -7.11
N ARG A 127 22.27 29.24 -6.17
CA ARG A 127 23.27 30.32 -6.07
C ARG A 127 24.61 29.80 -6.56
N LYS A 128 25.15 30.44 -7.61
CA LYS A 128 26.57 30.34 -7.97
C LYS A 128 27.43 30.67 -6.75
N PRO A 129 28.54 29.95 -6.50
CA PRO A 129 29.53 30.39 -5.53
C PRO A 129 29.97 31.81 -5.92
N LYS A 130 30.02 32.74 -4.96
CA LYS A 130 30.72 34.00 -5.19
C LYS A 130 32.20 33.63 -5.30
N GLU A 131 32.78 33.83 -6.47
CA GLU A 131 34.23 33.84 -6.64
C GLU A 131 34.78 34.96 -5.75
N SER A 132 35.67 34.59 -4.83
CA SER A 132 36.42 35.49 -3.95
C SER A 132 37.90 35.39 -4.30
#